data_AF-A0A7R9E456-F1
#
_entry.id   AF-A0A7R9E456-F1
#
_cell.length_a   1.000
_cell.length_b   1.000
_cell.length_c   1.000
_cell.angle_alpha   90.00
_cell.angle_beta   90.00
_cell.angle_gamma   90.00
#
_symmetry.space_group_name_H-M   'P 1'
#
loop_
_entity.id
_entity.type
_entity.pdbx_description
1 polymer ?
#
loop_
_entity_poly.entity_id
_entity_poly.type
_entity_poly.pdbx_seq_one_letter_code
_entity_poly.pdbx_strand_id
1 'polypeptide(L)'
;MCCCGKCNQVANIMNTSSLAGKVIRAPSLKRGKNGEASLGEKVKLERVLGLTVSSNAALDCDPDTELVVYPAGCTVVLFNPIKNRQSHLLNSSRKTITCLALSPDGHYLVTGECGHLPLVRVWDLHEEGSPGVQVAELPSHKYGINCVSKDNTTDYAENICSRVSAHN
;
A
#
# COMPACT_ATOMS: atom_id res chain seq x y z
N MET A 1 14.82 -1.21 -16.19
CA MET A 1 13.40 -1.58 -16.25
C MET A 1 13.31 -3.02 -15.76
N CYS A 2 13.17 -3.23 -14.45
CA CYS A 2 13.09 -4.59 -13.90
C CYS A 2 11.63 -4.97 -13.76
N CYS A 3 11.07 -5.68 -14.74
CA CYS A 3 9.86 -6.46 -14.50
C CYS A 3 10.24 -7.54 -13.48
N CYS A 4 10.03 -7.28 -12.20
CA CYS A 4 10.18 -8.33 -11.21
C CYS A 4 9.18 -9.45 -11.58
N GLY A 5 9.67 -10.68 -11.79
CA GLY A 5 8.84 -11.86 -12.10
C GLY A 5 7.82 -12.25 -11.01
N LYS A 6 7.57 -11.38 -10.02
CA LYS A 6 6.56 -11.51 -8.97
C LYS A 6 5.31 -10.65 -9.19
N CYS A 7 5.14 -9.99 -10.34
CA CYS A 7 3.89 -9.29 -10.69
C CYS A 7 2.68 -10.25 -10.59
N ASN A 8 2.85 -11.52 -11.00
CA ASN A 8 1.84 -12.57 -10.85
C ASN A 8 1.47 -12.88 -9.38
N GLN A 9 2.35 -12.59 -8.41
CA GLN A 9 2.07 -12.83 -7.00
C GLN A 9 1.10 -11.78 -6.44
N VAL A 10 1.14 -10.54 -6.97
CA VAL A 10 0.22 -9.46 -6.60
C VAL A 10 -1.20 -9.78 -7.07
N ALA A 11 -1.34 -10.22 -8.33
CA ALA A 11 -2.61 -10.63 -8.94
C ALA A 11 -3.28 -11.80 -8.19
N ASN A 12 -2.50 -12.83 -7.86
CA ASN A 12 -3.02 -14.01 -7.13
C ASN A 12 -3.53 -13.67 -5.73
N ILE A 13 -2.96 -12.66 -5.05
CA ILE A 13 -3.42 -12.26 -3.71
C ILE A 13 -4.79 -11.58 -3.79
N MET A 14 -5.03 -10.76 -4.82
CA MET A 14 -6.31 -10.09 -5.04
C MET A 14 -7.43 -11.07 -5.39
N ASN A 15 -7.14 -12.15 -6.13
CA ASN A 15 -8.12 -13.18 -6.48
C ASN A 15 -8.55 -14.09 -5.32
N THR A 16 -7.89 -14.02 -4.15
CA THR A 16 -8.18 -14.89 -2.98
C THR A 16 -8.91 -14.19 -1.84
N SER A 17 -9.25 -12.91 -1.98
CA SER A 17 -9.77 -12.09 -0.88
C SER A 17 -11.24 -12.32 -0.52
N SER A 18 -11.95 -13.28 -1.11
CA SER A 18 -13.30 -13.64 -0.67
C SER A 18 -13.35 -14.54 0.58
N LEU A 19 -12.21 -14.93 1.17
CA LEU A 19 -12.19 -15.66 2.45
C LEU A 19 -11.20 -15.06 3.46
N ALA A 20 -11.78 -14.36 4.43
CA ALA A 20 -11.31 -14.20 5.81
C ALA A 20 -9.79 -14.28 6.05
N GLY A 21 -9.17 -13.10 6.17
CA GLY A 21 -8.13 -12.80 7.15
C GLY A 21 -7.05 -13.85 7.37
N LYS A 22 -6.13 -14.01 6.41
CA LYS A 22 -4.84 -14.65 6.68
C LYS A 22 -3.73 -13.92 5.94
N VAL A 23 -3.02 -13.05 6.66
CA VAL A 23 -1.80 -12.39 6.17
C VAL A 23 -0.78 -13.48 5.80
N ILE A 24 -0.52 -13.66 4.50
CA ILE A 24 0.49 -14.61 4.02
C ILE A 24 1.87 -14.00 4.28
N ARG A 25 2.58 -14.52 5.28
CA ARG A 25 3.95 -14.09 5.66
C ARG A 25 4.98 -15.09 5.13
N ALA A 26 6.07 -14.59 4.54
CA ALA A 26 7.27 -15.41 4.34
C ALA A 26 7.89 -15.77 5.71
N PRO A 27 8.46 -16.98 5.89
CA PRO A 27 8.99 -17.41 7.18
C PRO A 27 10.19 -16.55 7.60
N SER A 28 10.17 -15.98 8.80
CA SER A 28 11.30 -15.24 9.40
C SER A 28 11.56 -15.72 10.82
N LEU A 29 12.85 -15.85 11.17
CA LEU A 29 13.33 -16.30 12.49
C LEU A 29 12.82 -15.39 13.61
N LYS A 30 12.23 -16.00 14.65
CA LYS A 30 11.65 -15.32 15.82
C LYS A 30 12.74 -14.77 16.73
N ARG A 31 12.71 -13.46 17.01
CA ARG A 31 13.36 -12.87 18.19
C ARG A 31 12.27 -12.31 19.11
N GLY A 32 12.10 -12.96 20.26
CA GLY A 32 11.04 -12.63 21.22
C GLY A 32 11.28 -11.30 21.95
N LYS A 33 10.19 -10.62 22.31
CA LYS A 33 10.14 -9.72 23.47
C LYS A 33 8.71 -9.51 23.95
N ASN A 34 8.59 -9.46 25.28
CA ASN A 34 7.40 -9.53 26.13
C ASN A 34 6.55 -8.24 26.10
N GLY A 35 5.22 -8.41 26.07
CA GLY A 35 4.35 -8.11 27.23
C GLY A 35 4.22 -6.69 27.81
N GLU A 36 4.35 -5.61 27.03
CA GLU A 36 3.91 -4.27 27.46
C GLU A 36 2.66 -3.84 26.69
N ALA A 37 1.59 -3.50 27.41
CA ALA A 37 0.36 -2.96 26.82
C ALA A 37 0.69 -1.67 26.05
N SER A 38 0.51 -1.71 24.74
CA SER A 38 1.05 -0.70 23.82
C SER A 38 0.31 0.62 23.94
N LEU A 39 1.05 1.74 23.98
CA LEU A 39 0.55 3.12 23.84
C LEU A 39 -0.37 3.36 22.61
N GLY A 40 -0.45 2.41 21.68
CA GLY A 40 -1.23 2.49 20.44
C GLY A 40 -2.75 2.60 20.63
N GLU A 41 -3.29 2.28 21.81
CA GLU A 41 -4.73 2.44 22.08
C GLU A 41 -5.10 3.85 22.57
N LYS A 42 -4.13 4.68 23.01
CA LYS A 42 -4.43 5.98 23.63
C LYS A 42 -4.35 7.20 22.70
N VAL A 43 -3.71 7.09 21.53
CA VAL A 43 -3.52 8.23 20.62
C VAL A 43 -3.71 7.76 19.17
N LYS A 44 -4.61 8.43 18.45
CA LYS A 44 -4.85 8.20 17.01
C LYS A 44 -4.42 9.42 16.22
N LEU A 45 -3.82 9.18 15.05
CA LEU A 45 -3.57 10.23 14.08
C LEU A 45 -4.92 10.74 13.56
N GLU A 46 -5.21 12.01 13.83
CA GLU A 46 -6.47 12.63 13.43
C GLU A 46 -6.37 13.16 11.99
N ARG A 47 -5.35 13.96 11.71
CA ARG A 47 -5.16 14.67 10.44
C ARG A 47 -3.70 14.77 10.08
N VAL A 48 -3.43 14.76 8.79
CA VAL A 48 -2.11 15.07 8.22
C VAL A 48 -2.22 16.38 7.44
N LEU A 49 -1.32 17.31 7.76
CA LEU A 49 -1.19 18.59 7.08
C LEU A 49 0.15 18.58 6.35
N GLY A 50 0.16 18.05 5.12
CA GLY A 50 1.36 17.95 4.31
C GLY A 50 1.36 16.72 3.42
N LEU A 51 2.18 16.75 2.37
CA LEU A 51 2.34 15.68 1.39
C LEU A 51 3.82 15.52 1.06
N THR A 52 4.24 14.28 0.81
CA THR A 52 5.61 13.91 0.42
C THR A 52 5.59 13.29 -0.97
N VAL A 53 4.87 13.95 -1.88
CA VAL A 53 4.86 13.56 -3.29
C VAL A 53 6.11 14.13 -3.94
N SER A 54 7.02 13.25 -4.35
CA SER A 54 8.25 13.60 -5.07
C SER A 54 8.20 13.24 -6.55
N SER A 55 7.13 12.55 -7.00
CA SER A 55 6.92 12.18 -8.40
C SER A 55 5.45 11.90 -8.69
N ASN A 56 5.09 11.83 -9.97
CA ASN A 56 3.73 11.47 -10.40
C ASN A 56 3.33 10.03 -10.03
N ALA A 57 4.30 9.16 -9.74
CA ALA A 57 4.02 7.80 -9.27
C ALA A 57 3.67 7.74 -7.77
N ALA A 58 3.73 8.87 -7.06
CA ALA A 58 3.52 8.95 -5.63
C ALA A 58 2.13 9.44 -5.25
N LEU A 59 1.21 9.69 -6.18
CA LEU A 59 -0.18 10.02 -5.85
C LEU A 59 -1.12 9.35 -6.84
N ASP A 60 -2.36 9.14 -6.41
CA ASP A 60 -3.39 8.57 -7.25
C ASP A 60 -4.77 9.01 -6.75
N CYS A 61 -5.78 8.89 -7.61
CA CYS A 61 -7.15 9.20 -7.25
C CYS A 61 -8.15 8.21 -7.85
N ASP A 62 -9.26 8.06 -7.15
CA ASP A 62 -10.46 7.39 -7.63
C ASP A 62 -11.50 8.46 -8.01
N PRO A 63 -11.86 8.56 -9.30
CA PRO A 63 -12.86 9.54 -9.74
C PRO A 63 -14.28 9.19 -9.28
N ASP A 64 -14.59 7.92 -9.02
CA ASP A 64 -15.95 7.47 -8.68
C ASP A 64 -16.26 7.68 -7.20
N THR A 65 -15.29 7.39 -6.33
CA THR A 65 -15.42 7.60 -4.87
C THR A 65 -14.89 8.96 -4.39
N GLU A 66 -14.34 9.76 -5.31
CA GLU A 66 -13.66 11.03 -5.06
C GLU A 66 -12.51 10.89 -4.04
N LEU A 67 -11.88 9.72 -3.98
CA LEU A 67 -10.80 9.43 -3.07
C LEU A 67 -9.48 9.91 -3.66
N VAL A 68 -8.70 10.68 -2.89
CA VAL A 68 -7.34 11.09 -3.23
C VAL A 68 -6.36 10.39 -2.29
N VAL A 69 -5.35 9.74 -2.85
CA VAL A 69 -4.36 8.96 -2.11
C VAL A 69 -2.97 9.54 -2.32
N TYR A 70 -2.28 9.86 -1.22
CA TYR A 70 -0.94 10.44 -1.27
C TYR A 70 -0.12 10.07 -0.02
N PRO A 71 1.22 9.98 -0.13
CA PRO A 71 2.10 9.71 0.99
C PRO A 71 2.40 10.99 1.76
N ALA A 72 2.60 10.82 3.07
CA ALA A 72 3.19 11.79 3.97
C ALA A 72 4.25 11.06 4.81
N GLY A 73 5.50 11.11 4.34
CA GLY A 73 6.61 10.33 4.89
C GLY A 73 6.41 8.82 4.73
N CYS A 74 6.17 8.12 5.86
CA CYS A 74 5.93 6.68 5.87
C CYS A 74 4.44 6.30 6.01
N THR A 75 3.55 7.28 6.05
CA THR A 75 2.09 7.08 6.12
C THR A 75 1.48 7.36 4.75
N VAL A 76 0.44 6.61 4.38
CA VAL A 76 -0.43 7.00 3.25
C VAL A 76 -1.67 7.67 3.80
N VAL A 77 -2.03 8.81 3.22
CA VAL A 77 -3.27 9.52 3.50
C VAL A 77 -4.29 9.19 2.42
N LEU A 78 -5.47 8.79 2.86
CA LEU A 78 -6.67 8.60 2.06
C LEU A 78 -7.58 9.77 2.39
N PHE A 79 -7.81 10.63 1.42
CA PHE A 79 -8.54 11.88 1.62
C PHE A 79 -9.69 11.98 0.63
N ASN A 80 -10.91 12.11 1.14
CA ASN A 80 -12.04 12.52 0.33
C ASN A 80 -12.26 14.03 0.56
N PRO A 81 -12.04 14.89 -0.47
CA PRO A 81 -12.13 16.33 -0.36
C PRO A 81 -13.58 16.83 -0.24
N ILE A 82 -14.55 16.08 -0.77
CA ILE A 82 -15.97 16.46 -0.75
C ILE A 82 -16.58 16.19 0.62
N LYS A 83 -16.35 14.99 1.17
CA LYS A 83 -16.73 14.60 2.53
C LYS A 83 -15.81 15.23 3.60
N ASN A 84 -14.67 15.81 3.20
CA ASN A 84 -13.61 16.33 4.07
C ASN A 84 -13.17 15.32 5.15
N ARG A 85 -13.03 14.04 4.76
CA ARG A 85 -12.62 12.95 5.66
C ARG A 85 -11.25 12.44 5.28
N GLN A 86 -10.40 12.25 6.29
CA GLN A 86 -9.09 11.62 6.15
C GLN A 86 -9.06 10.29 6.90
N SER A 87 -8.44 9.28 6.28
CA SER A 87 -7.96 8.08 6.95
C SER A 87 -6.50 7.84 6.57
N HIS A 88 -5.85 6.93 7.29
CA HIS A 88 -4.40 6.75 7.23
C HIS A 88 -4.03 5.28 7.19
N LEU A 89 -3.12 4.91 6.29
CA LEU A 89 -2.47 3.60 6.29
C LEU A 89 -1.09 3.75 6.94
N LEU A 90 -0.93 3.08 8.07
CA LEU A 90 0.31 3.13 8.84
C LEU A 90 1.24 2.02 8.38
N ASN A 91 2.37 2.40 7.79
CA ASN A 91 3.37 1.45 7.38
C ASN A 91 4.13 0.88 8.59
N SER A 92 4.02 -0.42 8.82
CA SER A 92 4.69 -1.11 9.93
C SER A 92 6.22 -1.02 9.88
N SER A 93 6.82 -0.95 8.68
CA SER A 93 8.28 -0.86 8.54
C SER A 93 8.85 0.53 8.86
N ARG A 94 7.98 1.55 8.91
CA ARG A 94 8.32 2.97 9.00
C ARG A 94 9.31 3.48 7.94
N LYS A 95 9.37 2.82 6.78
CA LYS A 95 10.10 3.31 5.62
C LYS A 95 9.26 4.30 4.83
N THR A 96 9.92 5.30 4.27
CA THR A 96 9.29 6.30 3.38
C THR A 96 8.65 5.61 2.19
N ILE A 97 7.44 6.05 1.87
CA ILE A 97 6.69 5.58 0.70
C ILE A 97 7.05 6.48 -0.47
N THR A 98 7.44 5.87 -1.58
CA THR A 98 7.95 6.56 -2.77
C THR A 98 7.01 6.49 -3.97
N CYS A 99 6.17 5.46 -4.01
CA CYS A 99 5.19 5.30 -5.07
C CYS A 99 3.97 4.53 -4.57
N LEU A 100 2.83 4.72 -5.23
CA LEU A 100 1.59 4.03 -4.95
C LEU A 100 0.72 3.91 -6.21
N ALA A 101 -0.18 2.95 -6.22
CA ALA A 101 -1.17 2.73 -7.28
C ALA A 101 -2.44 2.12 -6.70
N LEU A 102 -3.57 2.79 -6.92
CA LEU A 102 -4.90 2.35 -6.52
C LEU A 102 -5.47 1.37 -7.55
N SER A 103 -6.36 0.45 -7.19
CA SER A 103 -7.12 -0.28 -8.20
C SER A 103 -8.03 0.64 -9.01
N PRO A 104 -8.43 0.23 -10.22
CA PRO A 104 -9.55 0.86 -10.93
C PRO A 104 -10.87 0.83 -10.15
N ASP A 105 -11.09 -0.19 -9.30
CA ASP A 105 -12.30 -0.33 -8.47
C ASP A 105 -12.21 0.37 -7.08
N GLY A 106 -11.07 0.99 -6.76
CA GLY A 106 -10.84 1.65 -5.47
C GLY A 106 -10.68 0.71 -4.25
N HIS A 107 -10.86 -0.60 -4.39
CA HIS A 107 -10.82 -1.56 -3.28
C HIS A 107 -9.42 -1.95 -2.83
N TYR A 108 -8.38 -1.67 -3.60
CA TYR A 108 -7.02 -2.05 -3.26
C TYR A 108 -6.03 -0.93 -3.54
N LEU A 109 -4.98 -0.88 -2.73
CA LEU A 109 -3.87 0.02 -2.94
C LEU A 109 -2.56 -0.74 -2.87
N VAL A 110 -1.68 -0.50 -3.83
CA VAL A 110 -0.30 -0.96 -3.81
C VAL A 110 0.62 0.20 -3.41
N THR A 111 1.55 -0.03 -2.50
CA THR A 111 2.54 0.98 -2.06
C THR A 111 3.95 0.42 -2.17
N GLY A 112 4.89 1.24 -2.66
CA GLY A 112 6.32 0.92 -2.72
C GLY A 112 7.15 1.77 -1.76
N GLU A 113 8.13 1.14 -1.14
CA GLU A 113 9.03 1.76 -0.17
C GLU A 113 10.40 2.15 -0.73
N CYS A 114 11.06 3.04 0.00
CA CYS A 114 12.47 3.39 -0.19
C CYS A 114 13.44 2.61 0.72
N GLY A 115 14.72 2.66 0.39
CA GLY A 115 15.82 2.21 1.25
C GLY A 115 16.31 0.80 0.92
N HIS A 116 16.99 0.17 1.88
CA HIS A 116 17.52 -1.19 1.75
C HIS A 116 16.43 -2.22 2.00
N LEU A 117 16.33 -3.25 1.14
CA LEU A 117 15.28 -4.28 1.22
C LEU A 117 13.87 -3.67 1.35
N PRO A 118 13.46 -2.77 0.44
CA PRO A 118 12.11 -2.22 0.48
C PRO A 118 11.09 -3.26 0.05
N LEU A 119 9.87 -3.03 0.53
CA LEU A 119 8.75 -3.91 0.35
C LEU A 119 7.71 -3.23 -0.55
N VAL A 120 7.06 -4.03 -1.39
CA VAL A 120 5.77 -3.66 -1.96
C VAL A 120 4.70 -4.16 -1.00
N ARG A 121 3.73 -3.32 -0.64
CA ARG A 121 2.57 -3.74 0.14
C ARG A 121 1.30 -3.61 -0.65
N VAL A 122 0.34 -4.47 -0.34
CA VAL A 122 -1.03 -4.40 -0.83
C VAL A 122 -1.94 -4.18 0.35
N TRP A 123 -2.82 -3.21 0.20
CA TRP A 123 -3.82 -2.79 1.18
C TRP A 123 -5.20 -3.02 0.60
N ASP A 124 -6.11 -3.50 1.43
CA ASP A 124 -7.53 -3.60 1.15
C ASP A 124 -8.25 -2.38 1.74
N LEU A 125 -9.03 -1.71 0.90
CA LEU A 125 -9.76 -0.46 1.15
C LEU A 125 -11.28 -0.64 1.07
N HIS A 126 -11.78 -1.88 1.05
CA HIS A 126 -13.18 -2.19 0.78
C HIS A 126 -14.19 -1.59 1.78
N GLU A 127 -13.75 -1.29 3.01
CA GLU A 127 -14.58 -0.66 4.03
C GLU A 127 -14.37 0.87 4.07
N GLU A 128 -15.36 1.63 3.56
CA GLU A 128 -15.33 3.09 3.61
C GLU A 128 -15.17 3.60 5.06
N GLY A 129 -14.12 4.39 5.31
CA GLY A 129 -13.89 5.03 6.59
C GLY A 129 -13.19 4.17 7.64
N SER A 130 -12.84 2.92 7.33
CA SER A 130 -11.89 2.14 8.12
C SER A 130 -10.44 2.43 7.65
N PRO A 131 -9.44 2.26 8.52
CA PRO A 131 -8.05 2.22 8.07
C PRO A 131 -7.87 0.94 7.24
N GLY A 132 -7.49 1.09 5.97
CA GLY A 132 -7.28 -0.05 5.08
C GLY A 132 -6.35 -1.10 5.68
N VAL A 133 -6.64 -2.37 5.37
CA VAL A 133 -5.98 -3.52 5.99
C VAL A 133 -4.85 -4.01 5.09
N GLN A 134 -3.66 -4.20 5.65
CA GLN A 134 -2.56 -4.81 4.90
C GLN A 134 -2.87 -6.28 4.63
N VAL A 135 -3.08 -6.64 3.36
CA VAL A 135 -3.36 -8.02 2.92
C VAL A 135 -2.11 -8.74 2.43
N ALA A 136 -1.10 -8.00 1.97
CA ALA A 136 0.16 -8.58 1.54
C ALA A 136 1.39 -7.69 1.70
N GLU A 137 2.53 -8.35 1.73
CA GLU A 137 3.86 -7.76 1.71
C GLU A 137 4.76 -8.61 0.80
N LEU A 138 5.45 -7.95 -0.12
CA LEU A 138 6.23 -8.58 -1.17
C LEU A 138 7.68 -8.10 -1.08
N PRO A 139 8.57 -8.92 -0.48
CA PRO A 139 9.99 -8.69 -0.52
C PRO A 139 10.53 -9.08 -1.89
N SER A 140 11.05 -8.09 -2.63
CA SER A 140 11.61 -8.37 -3.94
C SER A 140 12.72 -7.45 -4.41
N HIS A 141 12.78 -6.24 -3.89
CA HIS A 141 13.73 -5.25 -4.35
C HIS A 141 14.87 -5.12 -3.33
N LYS A 142 16.07 -4.88 -3.84
CA LYS A 142 17.26 -4.66 -3.00
C LYS A 142 17.37 -3.19 -2.57
N TYR A 143 16.88 -2.30 -3.42
CA TYR A 143 16.88 -0.84 -3.24
C TYR A 143 15.51 -0.24 -3.58
N GLY A 144 15.36 1.07 -3.36
CA GLY A 144 14.11 1.81 -3.42
C GLY A 144 13.26 1.56 -4.66
N ILE A 145 11.95 1.42 -4.43
CA ILE A 145 10.94 1.24 -5.47
C ILE A 145 10.58 2.62 -6.01
N ASN A 146 10.76 2.85 -7.30
CA ASN A 146 10.52 4.14 -7.93
C ASN A 146 9.08 4.28 -8.45
N CYS A 147 8.52 3.20 -8.96
CA CYS A 147 7.16 3.22 -9.48
C CYS A 147 6.49 1.86 -9.36
N VAL A 148 5.17 1.92 -9.21
CA VAL A 148 4.22 0.82 -9.35
C VAL A 148 3.18 1.30 -10.36
N SER A 149 2.75 0.44 -11.28
CA SER A 149 1.74 0.80 -12.28
C SER A 149 0.60 -0.20 -12.31
N LYS A 150 -0.60 0.34 -12.50
CA LYS A 150 -1.81 -0.42 -12.83
C LYS A 150 -1.66 -1.07 -14.20
N ASP A 151 -2.20 -2.27 -14.36
CA ASP A 151 -2.50 -2.79 -15.69
C ASP A 151 -3.89 -2.31 -16.11
N ASN A 152 -4.00 -1.84 -17.34
CA ASN A 152 -5.27 -1.41 -17.93
C ASN A 152 -5.73 -2.37 -19.04
N THR A 153 -5.05 -3.51 -19.25
CA THR A 153 -5.15 -4.24 -20.52
C THR A 153 -6.20 -5.36 -20.63
N THR A 154 -6.97 -5.73 -19.59
CA THR A 154 -8.03 -6.74 -19.76
C THR A 154 -9.25 -6.51 -18.89
N ASP A 155 -10.43 -6.65 -19.51
CA ASP A 155 -11.73 -6.80 -18.86
C ASP A 155 -11.63 -7.71 -17.62
N TYR A 156 -12.22 -7.27 -16.50
CA TYR A 156 -12.18 -7.88 -15.15
C TYR A 156 -10.91 -7.65 -14.33
N ALA A 157 -11.06 -6.83 -13.28
CA ALA A 157 -10.58 -6.91 -11.88
C ALA A 157 -9.19 -7.48 -11.50
N GLU A 158 -8.30 -7.87 -12.42
CA GLU A 158 -7.22 -8.79 -12.06
C GLU A 158 -5.80 -8.20 -11.92
N ASN A 159 -5.49 -6.95 -12.26
CA ASN A 159 -4.08 -6.52 -12.25
C ASN A 159 -3.82 -5.04 -11.90
N ILE A 160 -3.60 -4.73 -10.60
CA ILE A 160 -3.16 -3.39 -10.14
C ILE A 160 -1.63 -3.24 -10.25
N CYS A 161 -0.91 -4.31 -10.57
CA CYS A 161 0.55 -4.29 -10.59
C CYS A 161 1.11 -5.02 -11.80
N SER A 162 0.99 -4.42 -12.98
CA SER A 162 1.66 -4.94 -14.19
C SER A 162 3.15 -4.66 -14.19
N ARG A 163 3.59 -3.57 -13.55
CA ARG A 163 5.01 -3.19 -13.48
C ARG A 163 5.35 -2.55 -12.14
N VAL A 164 6.42 -3.08 -11.53
CA VAL A 164 7.15 -2.43 -10.44
C VAL A 164 8.56 -2.15 -10.93
N SER A 165 9.06 -0.92 -10.82
CA SER A 165 10.46 -0.61 -11.10
C SER A 165 11.17 -0.13 -9.84
N ALA A 166 12.38 -0.63 -9.62
CA ALA A 166 13.30 -0.16 -8.58
C ALA A 166 14.64 0.21 -9.20
N HIS A 167 15.43 1.04 -8.51
CA HIS A 167 16.85 1.19 -8.82
C HIS A 167 17.61 -0.09 -8.46
N ASN A 168 18.59 -0.46 -9.30
CA ASN A 168 19.56 -1.52 -9.01
C ASN A 168 20.77 -0.97 -8.26
#